data_AF-A0A0A7LPQ4-F1
#
_entry.id   AF-A0A0A7LPQ4-F1
#
_cell.length_a   1.000
_cell.length_b   1.000
_cell.length_c   1.000
_cell.angle_alpha   90.00
_cell.angle_beta   90.00
_cell.angle_gamma   90.00
#
_symmetry.space_group_name_H-M   'P 1'
#
loop_
_entity.id
_entity.type
_entity.pdbx_description
1 polymer ?
#
loop_
_entity_poly.entity_id
_entity_poly.type
_entity_poly.pdbx_seq_one_letter_code
_entity_poly.pdbx_strand_id
1 'polypeptide(L)'
;MNLTKKEHLSSLRQSIREAKATGDNAQLNALTQVLSFWKEKSSVLQLAALLTPLYDRVIHFFVADAFAHAKDATVVPLLLAAARAPENINYRATFIWPCIKYDCTEYLDFFIDFLLQYDDPDEATLACVYVIKAMKGPFEPKQVKASITALLQRNSNLTTHDLALQDEVFTVQAAYALLDKYFAQIDSKWKDS
;
A
#
# COMPACT_ATOMS: atom_id res chain seq x y z
N MET A 1 3.04 6.47 -8.31
CA MET A 1 4.27 6.91 -9.02
C MET A 1 5.42 7.01 -8.03
N ASN A 2 6.51 6.24 -8.17
CA ASN A 2 7.64 6.26 -7.22
C ASN A 2 8.59 7.42 -7.58
N LEU A 3 8.65 8.46 -6.74
CA LEU A 3 9.64 9.53 -6.89
C LEU A 3 11.04 8.98 -6.56
N THR A 4 12.07 9.43 -7.27
CA THR A 4 13.45 9.22 -6.81
C THR A 4 13.66 9.96 -5.48
N LYS A 5 14.59 9.50 -4.64
CA LYS A 5 14.94 10.19 -3.38
C LYS A 5 15.23 11.68 -3.58
N LYS A 6 15.85 12.05 -4.72
CA LYS A 6 16.15 13.45 -5.05
C LYS A 6 14.89 14.26 -5.33
N GLU A 7 13.96 13.71 -6.11
CA GLU A 7 12.68 14.34 -6.42
C GLU A 7 11.80 14.46 -5.18
N HIS A 8 11.75 13.42 -4.35
CA HIS A 8 11.06 13.45 -3.06
C HIS A 8 11.57 14.59 -2.18
N LEU A 9 12.89 14.67 -1.96
CA LEU A 9 13.48 15.73 -1.11
C LEU A 9 13.29 17.13 -1.71
N SER A 10 13.22 17.25 -3.04
CA SER A 10 12.90 18.51 -3.70
C SER A 10 11.46 18.92 -3.44
N SER A 11 10.52 17.99 -3.61
CA SER A 11 9.09 18.21 -3.36
C SER A 11 8.82 18.54 -1.89
N LEU A 12 9.40 17.78 -0.96
CA LEU A 12 9.26 18.02 0.48
C LEU A 12 9.77 19.41 0.88
N ARG A 13 10.92 19.86 0.34
CA ARG A 13 11.43 21.21 0.58
C ARG A 13 10.53 22.29 -0.02
N GLN A 14 9.85 22.00 -1.13
CA GLN A 14 8.87 22.91 -1.71
C GLN A 14 7.66 23.06 -0.79
N SER A 15 7.07 21.95 -0.33
CA SER A 15 5.93 21.98 0.61
C SER A 15 6.28 22.65 1.94
N ILE A 16 7.51 22.51 2.44
CA ILE A 16 8.01 23.24 3.61
C ILE A 16 8.03 24.76 3.36
N ARG A 17 8.47 25.20 2.17
CA ARG A 17 8.48 26.63 1.81
C ARG A 17 7.07 27.18 1.70
N GLU A 18 6.15 26.41 1.15
CA GLU A 18 4.73 26.78 1.04
C GLU A 18 4.08 26.90 2.40
N ALA A 19 4.23 25.89 3.28
CA ALA A 19 3.71 25.94 4.65
C ALA A 19 4.27 27.14 5.45
N LYS A 20 5.56 27.47 5.25
CA LYS A 20 6.17 28.66 5.85
C LYS A 20 5.58 29.96 5.30
N ALA A 21 5.27 30.03 4.01
CA ALA A 21 4.70 31.21 3.37
C ALA A 21 3.23 31.45 3.78
N THR A 22 2.47 30.38 4.02
CA THR A 22 1.07 30.46 4.48
C THR A 22 0.94 30.65 6.00
N GLY A 23 2.03 30.50 6.75
CA GLY A 23 2.04 30.62 8.21
C GLY A 23 1.45 29.39 8.93
N ASP A 24 1.30 28.26 8.23
CA ASP A 24 0.82 27.01 8.83
C ASP A 24 1.94 26.33 9.62
N ASN A 25 2.03 26.67 10.90
CA ASN A 25 3.04 26.11 11.80
C ASN A 25 2.86 24.61 12.06
N ALA A 26 1.62 24.09 12.02
CA ALA A 26 1.36 22.67 12.26
C ALA A 26 1.88 21.84 11.09
N GLN A 27 1.55 22.25 9.86
CA GLN A 27 2.04 21.60 8.65
C GLN A 27 3.56 21.75 8.49
N LEU A 28 4.10 22.93 8.77
CA LEU A 28 5.54 23.18 8.74
C LEU A 28 6.30 22.25 9.69
N ASN A 29 5.82 22.08 10.92
CA ASN A 29 6.45 21.20 11.91
C ASN A 29 6.41 19.73 11.46
N ALA A 30 5.27 19.25 10.99
CA ALA A 30 5.13 17.88 10.51
C ALA A 30 6.05 17.58 9.31
N LEU A 31 6.07 18.44 8.29
CA LEU A 31 6.94 18.28 7.12
C LEU A 31 8.43 18.35 7.50
N THR A 32 8.78 19.18 8.49
CA THR A 32 10.16 19.26 9.00
C THR A 32 10.57 17.97 9.72
N GLN A 33 9.67 17.33 10.47
CA GLN A 33 9.91 16.01 11.07
C GLN A 33 10.12 14.93 10.01
N VAL A 34 9.33 14.94 8.93
CA VAL A 34 9.60 14.02 7.81
C VAL A 34 10.97 14.30 7.18
N LEU A 35 11.34 15.57 7.01
CA LEU A 35 12.65 15.93 6.46
C LEU A 35 13.81 15.50 7.36
N SER A 36 13.67 15.56 8.69
CA SER A 36 14.72 15.13 9.62
C SER A 36 14.92 13.62 9.55
N PHE A 37 13.86 12.81 9.44
CA PHE A 37 13.98 11.36 9.20
C PHE A 37 14.90 11.04 8.03
N TRP A 38 14.72 11.73 6.89
CA TRP A 38 15.54 11.51 5.70
C TRP A 38 17.02 11.91 5.85
N LYS A 39 17.34 12.78 6.82
CA LYS A 39 18.70 13.27 7.09
C LYS A 39 19.40 12.46 8.18
N GLU A 40 18.69 12.20 9.28
CA GLU A 40 19.26 11.72 10.54
C GLU A 40 19.12 10.20 10.72
N LYS A 41 18.33 9.53 9.86
CA LYS A 41 18.02 8.09 9.97
C LYS A 41 17.45 7.70 11.34
N SER A 42 16.69 8.61 11.95
CA SER A 42 15.90 8.32 13.15
C SER A 42 14.86 7.21 12.89
N SER A 43 14.30 6.64 13.94
CA SER A 43 13.28 5.59 13.80
C SER A 43 12.08 6.12 13.01
N VAL A 44 11.76 5.44 11.91
CA VAL A 44 10.65 5.80 11.04
C VAL A 44 9.30 5.79 11.78
N LEU A 45 9.17 4.97 12.82
CA LEU A 45 7.95 4.81 13.61
C LEU A 45 7.52 6.11 14.32
N GLN A 46 8.43 7.05 14.54
CA GLN A 46 8.08 8.37 15.08
C GLN A 46 7.12 9.13 14.17
N LEU A 47 7.14 8.87 12.86
CA LEU A 47 6.24 9.51 11.90
C LEU A 47 4.82 8.91 11.93
N ALA A 48 4.58 7.81 12.65
CA ALA A 48 3.26 7.17 12.72
C ALA A 48 2.17 8.12 13.23
N ALA A 49 2.51 9.00 14.18
CA ALA A 49 1.59 10.00 14.71
C ALA A 49 1.11 11.03 13.67
N LEU A 50 1.84 11.14 12.55
CA LEU A 50 1.50 12.05 11.44
C LEU A 50 0.49 11.44 10.46
N LEU A 51 0.12 10.16 10.61
CA LEU A 51 -0.94 9.50 9.83
C LEU A 51 -2.36 9.75 10.38
N THR A 52 -2.50 10.65 11.35
CA THR A 52 -3.79 10.98 11.95
C THR A 52 -4.61 11.92 11.06
N PRO A 53 -5.94 11.99 11.25
CA PRO A 53 -6.83 12.88 10.47
C PRO A 53 -6.57 14.37 10.67
N LEU A 54 -5.76 14.72 11.67
CA LEU A 54 -5.36 16.11 11.95
C LEU A 54 -4.47 16.69 10.85
N TYR A 55 -3.79 15.83 10.10
CA TYR A 55 -2.87 16.21 9.04
C TYR A 55 -3.46 15.97 7.67
N ASP A 56 -3.04 16.78 6.72
CA ASP A 56 -3.54 16.72 5.36
C ASP A 56 -2.90 15.60 4.54
N ARG A 57 -3.46 15.39 3.35
CA ARG A 57 -2.98 14.40 2.38
C ARG A 57 -1.52 14.59 1.98
N VAL A 58 -0.99 15.81 2.05
CA VAL A 58 0.39 16.12 1.66
C VAL A 58 1.34 15.50 2.68
N ILE A 59 1.05 15.65 3.97
CA ILE A 59 1.80 14.99 5.05
C ILE A 59 1.68 13.47 4.92
N HIS A 60 0.47 12.95 4.76
CA HIS A 60 0.26 11.51 4.61
C HIS A 60 1.06 10.92 3.45
N PHE A 61 1.09 11.60 2.30
CA PHE A 61 1.91 11.20 1.16
C PHE A 61 3.40 11.11 1.51
N PHE A 62 3.96 12.15 2.14
CA PHE A 62 5.39 12.14 2.49
C PHE A 62 5.74 11.11 3.57
N VAL A 63 4.85 10.87 4.53
CA VAL A 63 5.03 9.83 5.56
C VAL A 63 4.96 8.43 4.93
N ALA A 64 3.97 8.18 4.08
CA ALA A 64 3.82 6.90 3.39
C ALA A 64 5.02 6.59 2.48
N ASP A 65 5.56 7.59 1.77
CA ASP A 65 6.77 7.42 0.97
C ASP A 65 8.05 7.24 1.83
N ALA A 66 8.14 7.94 2.97
CA ALA A 66 9.20 7.68 3.95
C ALA A 66 9.13 6.23 4.47
N PHE A 67 7.93 5.74 4.75
CA PHE A 67 7.69 4.35 5.13
C PHE A 67 8.11 3.40 4.02
N ALA A 68 7.85 3.69 2.74
CA ALA A 68 8.31 2.85 1.62
C ALA A 68 9.85 2.66 1.58
N HIS A 69 10.61 3.63 2.09
CA HIS A 69 12.07 3.65 2.04
C HIS A 69 12.76 3.26 3.35
N ALA A 70 11.99 3.01 4.42
CA ALA A 70 12.53 2.73 5.74
C ALA A 70 13.20 1.36 5.87
N LYS A 71 12.82 0.40 5.03
CA LYS A 71 13.25 -1.02 5.12
C LYS A 71 12.89 -1.68 6.46
N ASP A 72 11.90 -1.13 7.16
CA ASP A 72 11.41 -1.61 8.43
C ASP A 72 9.98 -2.14 8.25
N ALA A 73 9.80 -3.46 8.27
CA ALA A 73 8.51 -4.09 8.02
C ALA A 73 7.47 -3.78 9.12
N THR A 74 7.89 -3.28 10.28
CA THR A 74 6.96 -2.89 11.37
C THR A 74 6.06 -1.71 10.99
N VAL A 75 6.35 -1.01 9.89
CA VAL A 75 5.48 0.04 9.35
C VAL A 75 4.28 -0.49 8.58
N VAL A 76 4.30 -1.75 8.12
CA VAL A 76 3.22 -2.30 7.28
C VAL A 76 1.88 -2.27 8.00
N PRO A 77 1.74 -2.74 9.27
CA PRO A 77 0.49 -2.60 10.02
C PRO A 77 -0.04 -1.16 10.10
N LEU A 78 0.84 -0.17 10.20
CA LEU A 78 0.46 1.25 10.27
C LEU A 78 -0.11 1.74 8.93
N LEU A 79 0.49 1.33 7.81
CA LEU A 79 -0.01 1.62 6.47
C LEU A 79 -1.37 0.98 6.22
N LEU A 80 -1.52 -0.30 6.59
CA LEU A 80 -2.77 -1.04 6.43
C LEU A 80 -3.88 -0.46 7.30
N ALA A 81 -3.57 -0.04 8.53
CA ALA A 81 -4.52 0.66 9.40
C ALA A 81 -4.97 1.99 8.78
N ALA A 82 -4.05 2.81 8.27
CA ALA A 82 -4.36 4.07 7.59
C ALA A 82 -5.20 3.85 6.33
N ALA A 83 -4.92 2.80 5.54
CA ALA A 83 -5.70 2.45 4.36
C ALA A 83 -7.15 2.04 4.68
N ARG A 84 -7.39 1.41 5.83
CA ARG A 84 -8.74 1.03 6.30
C ARG A 84 -9.53 2.19 6.89
N ALA A 85 -8.86 3.23 7.36
CA ALA A 85 -9.50 4.34 8.03
C ALA A 85 -10.51 5.06 7.11
N PRO A 86 -11.77 5.28 7.54
CA PRO A 86 -12.83 5.84 6.69
C PRO A 86 -12.52 7.24 6.17
N GLU A 87 -11.81 8.06 6.96
CA GLU A 87 -11.32 9.39 6.58
C GLU A 87 -10.40 9.37 5.34
N ASN A 88 -9.79 8.22 5.05
CA ASN A 88 -8.82 8.04 3.98
C ASN A 88 -9.40 7.40 2.72
N ILE A 89 -10.74 7.27 2.62
CA ILE A 89 -11.42 6.56 1.53
C ILE A 89 -10.95 6.97 0.13
N ASN A 90 -10.74 8.26 -0.12
CA ASN A 90 -10.31 8.79 -1.42
C ASN A 90 -8.80 8.74 -1.66
N TYR A 91 -8.02 8.26 -0.69
CA TYR A 91 -6.56 8.31 -0.71
C TYR A 91 -5.91 7.00 -0.26
N ARG A 92 -6.67 5.89 -0.19
CA ARG A 92 -6.18 4.58 0.29
C ARG A 92 -4.95 4.10 -0.46
N ALA A 93 -4.88 4.36 -1.77
CA ALA A 93 -3.74 4.03 -2.62
C ALA A 93 -2.42 4.60 -2.08
N THR A 94 -2.44 5.79 -1.46
CA THR A 94 -1.28 6.43 -0.83
C THR A 94 -0.63 5.53 0.20
N PHE A 95 -1.43 4.76 0.95
CA PHE A 95 -0.96 3.89 2.02
C PHE A 95 -0.69 2.46 1.54
N ILE A 96 -1.36 2.00 0.48
CA ILE A 96 -1.20 0.65 -0.06
C ILE A 96 0.05 0.53 -0.94
N TRP A 97 0.34 1.53 -1.79
CA TRP A 97 1.50 1.49 -2.68
C TRP A 97 2.84 1.23 -1.98
N PRO A 98 3.17 1.88 -0.85
CA PRO A 98 4.40 1.60 -0.10
C PRO A 98 4.58 0.13 0.28
N CYS A 99 3.49 -0.62 0.52
CA CYS A 99 3.53 -2.01 0.91
C CYS A 99 4.25 -2.90 -0.12
N ILE A 100 4.32 -2.50 -1.40
CA ILE A 100 5.04 -3.25 -2.45
C ILE A 100 6.55 -3.39 -2.16
N LYS A 101 7.10 -2.53 -1.30
CA LYS A 101 8.52 -2.56 -0.90
C LYS A 101 8.80 -3.60 0.19
N TYR A 102 7.75 -4.20 0.75
CA TYR A 102 7.79 -5.16 1.83
C TYR A 102 7.29 -6.51 1.37
N ASP A 103 7.74 -7.56 2.03
CA ASP A 103 7.10 -8.86 1.88
C ASP A 103 5.83 -8.90 2.72
N CYS A 104 4.69 -8.68 2.06
CA CYS A 104 3.39 -8.58 2.73
C CYS A 104 2.67 -9.92 2.86
N THR A 105 3.36 -11.05 2.69
CA THR A 105 2.76 -12.39 2.71
C THR A 105 1.88 -12.63 3.94
N GLU A 106 2.32 -12.21 5.13
CA GLU A 106 1.55 -12.37 6.38
C GLU A 106 0.24 -11.56 6.42
N TYR A 107 0.11 -10.56 5.56
CA TYR A 107 -1.07 -9.70 5.45
C TYR A 107 -1.92 -10.05 4.21
N LEU A 108 -1.76 -11.23 3.62
CA LEU A 108 -2.51 -11.63 2.43
C LEU A 108 -4.03 -11.40 2.59
N ASP A 109 -4.60 -11.80 3.73
CA ASP A 109 -6.04 -11.65 4.00
C ASP A 109 -6.49 -10.19 3.88
N PHE A 110 -5.68 -9.23 4.31
CA PHE A 110 -6.00 -7.81 4.15
C PHE A 110 -6.26 -7.46 2.68
N PHE A 111 -5.37 -7.85 1.78
CA PHE A 111 -5.45 -7.47 0.37
C PHE A 111 -6.56 -8.22 -0.36
N ILE A 112 -6.81 -9.47 0.03
CA ILE A 112 -7.92 -10.26 -0.50
C ILE A 112 -9.25 -9.66 -0.05
N ASP A 113 -9.42 -9.40 1.24
CA ASP A 113 -10.63 -8.76 1.75
C ASP A 113 -10.86 -7.39 1.10
N PHE A 114 -9.80 -6.60 0.91
CA PHE A 114 -9.87 -5.32 0.22
C PHE A 114 -10.40 -5.48 -1.20
N LEU A 115 -9.84 -6.43 -1.96
CA LEU A 115 -10.27 -6.72 -3.33
C LEU A 115 -11.66 -7.37 -3.42
N LEU A 116 -12.18 -7.98 -2.35
CA LEU A 116 -13.51 -8.60 -2.37
C LEU A 116 -14.62 -7.63 -1.94
N GLN A 117 -14.31 -6.73 -1.00
CA GLN A 117 -15.31 -5.86 -0.36
C GLN A 117 -15.39 -4.47 -1.01
N TYR A 118 -14.37 -4.06 -1.76
CA TYR A 118 -14.31 -2.71 -2.29
C TYR A 118 -14.92 -2.64 -3.69
N ASP A 119 -16.04 -1.93 -3.80
CA ASP A 119 -16.87 -1.86 -5.00
C ASP A 119 -16.41 -0.81 -6.02
N ASP A 120 -15.28 -0.14 -5.79
CA ASP A 120 -14.69 0.81 -6.74
C ASP A 120 -13.33 0.29 -7.24
N PRO A 121 -13.21 -0.14 -8.51
CA PRO A 121 -11.97 -0.66 -9.07
C PRO A 121 -11.01 0.47 -9.42
N ASP A 122 -10.51 1.18 -8.40
CA ASP A 122 -9.69 2.38 -8.50
C ASP A 122 -8.16 2.09 -8.36
N GLU A 123 -7.36 3.13 -8.13
CA GLU A 123 -5.92 3.00 -7.89
C GLU A 123 -5.57 2.15 -6.65
N ALA A 124 -6.42 2.13 -5.63
CA ALA A 124 -6.17 1.36 -4.41
C ALA A 124 -6.32 -0.14 -4.66
N THR A 125 -7.32 -0.55 -5.45
CA THR A 125 -7.47 -1.95 -5.87
C THR A 125 -6.31 -2.39 -6.75
N LEU A 126 -5.89 -1.56 -7.70
CA LEU A 126 -4.69 -1.81 -8.51
C LEU A 126 -3.45 -2.00 -7.63
N ALA A 127 -3.25 -1.12 -6.64
CA ALA A 127 -2.13 -1.22 -5.71
C ALA A 127 -2.14 -2.56 -4.94
N CYS A 128 -3.30 -3.04 -4.49
CA CYS A 128 -3.44 -4.36 -3.86
C CYS A 128 -2.95 -5.49 -4.77
N VAL A 129 -3.34 -5.48 -6.05
CA VAL A 129 -2.89 -6.48 -7.03
C VAL A 129 -1.35 -6.49 -7.15
N TYR A 130 -0.72 -5.30 -7.19
CA TYR A 130 0.74 -5.20 -7.27
C TYR A 130 1.43 -5.65 -5.98
N VAL A 131 0.85 -5.39 -4.82
CA VAL A 131 1.39 -5.90 -3.55
C VAL A 131 1.34 -7.42 -3.52
N ILE A 132 0.22 -8.04 -3.92
CA ILE A 132 0.11 -9.50 -4.04
C ILE A 132 1.18 -10.07 -4.99
N LYS A 133 1.38 -9.45 -6.16
CA LYS A 133 2.44 -9.85 -7.11
C LYS A 133 3.85 -9.78 -6.52
N ALA A 134 4.07 -8.90 -5.54
CA ALA A 134 5.36 -8.70 -4.88
C ALA A 134 5.61 -9.63 -3.67
N MET A 135 4.59 -10.29 -3.15
CA MET A 135 4.72 -11.23 -2.03
C MET A 135 5.66 -12.39 -2.38
N LYS A 136 6.43 -12.84 -1.39
CA LYS A 136 7.46 -13.88 -1.57
C LYS A 136 7.01 -15.27 -1.10
N GLY A 137 5.99 -15.34 -0.25
CA GLY A 137 5.64 -16.57 0.45
C GLY A 137 6.54 -16.82 1.67
N PRO A 138 6.44 -18.00 2.30
CA PRO A 138 5.63 -19.12 1.87
C PRO A 138 4.13 -18.87 2.12
N PHE A 139 3.31 -19.37 1.21
CA PHE A 139 1.86 -19.36 1.33
C PHE A 139 1.34 -20.69 1.84
N GLU A 140 0.30 -20.63 2.67
CA GLU A 140 -0.43 -21.79 3.14
C GLU A 140 -1.38 -22.30 2.03
N PRO A 141 -1.33 -23.60 1.65
CA PRO A 141 -2.12 -24.14 0.54
C PRO A 141 -3.63 -23.90 0.61
N LYS A 142 -4.26 -24.08 1.78
CA LYS A 142 -5.70 -23.91 1.94
C LYS A 142 -6.10 -22.45 1.78
N GLN A 143 -5.33 -21.52 2.35
CA GLN A 143 -5.51 -20.08 2.24
C GLN A 143 -5.40 -19.64 0.78
N VAL A 144 -4.36 -20.05 0.06
CA VAL A 144 -4.20 -19.72 -1.38
C VAL A 144 -5.39 -20.21 -2.20
N LYS A 145 -5.79 -21.47 -2.01
CA LYS A 145 -6.91 -22.05 -2.76
C LYS A 145 -8.22 -21.31 -2.45
N ALA A 146 -8.46 -20.97 -1.18
CA ALA A 146 -9.63 -20.22 -0.77
C ALA A 146 -9.63 -18.81 -1.38
N SER A 147 -8.52 -18.08 -1.29
CA SER A 147 -8.38 -16.72 -1.83
C SER A 147 -8.54 -16.66 -3.35
N ILE A 148 -7.91 -17.58 -4.10
CA ILE A 148 -8.08 -17.69 -5.56
C ILE A 148 -9.54 -17.96 -5.90
N THR A 149 -10.18 -18.91 -5.21
CA THR A 149 -11.58 -19.27 -5.45
C THR A 149 -12.50 -18.06 -5.20
N ALA A 150 -12.31 -17.36 -4.08
CA ALA A 150 -13.10 -16.20 -3.71
C ALA A 150 -12.96 -15.06 -4.75
N LEU A 151 -11.72 -14.77 -5.19
CA LEU A 151 -11.47 -13.75 -6.21
C LEU A 151 -12.15 -14.08 -7.54
N LEU A 152 -12.05 -15.33 -8.01
CA LEU A 152 -12.61 -15.76 -9.30
C LEU A 152 -14.14 -15.92 -9.28
N GLN A 153 -14.75 -16.08 -8.10
CA GLN A 153 -16.20 -16.21 -7.92
C GLN A 153 -16.87 -14.90 -7.51
N ARG A 154 -16.11 -13.82 -7.36
CA ARG A 154 -16.67 -12.52 -6.99
C ARG A 154 -17.58 -12.02 -8.11
N ASN A 155 -18.87 -11.91 -7.80
CA ASN A 155 -19.83 -11.24 -8.67
C ASN A 155 -19.88 -9.76 -8.31
N SER A 156 -19.37 -8.93 -9.21
CA SER A 156 -19.40 -7.48 -9.04
C SER A 156 -20.83 -6.95 -9.17
N ASN A 157 -21.25 -6.07 -8.26
CA ASN A 157 -22.53 -5.35 -8.35
C ASN A 157 -22.43 -4.08 -9.23
N LEU A 158 -21.28 -3.89 -9.90
CA LEU A 158 -21.02 -2.74 -10.75
C LEU A 158 -21.96 -2.71 -11.96
N THR A 159 -22.70 -1.61 -12.10
CA THR A 159 -23.67 -1.42 -13.19
C THR A 159 -23.03 -0.89 -14.47
N THR A 160 -21.85 -0.27 -14.37
CA THR A 160 -21.12 0.29 -15.51
C THR A 160 -20.20 -0.79 -16.10
N HIS A 161 -20.35 -1.08 -17.39
CA HIS A 161 -19.59 -2.14 -18.07
C HIS A 161 -18.07 -2.00 -17.92
N ASP A 162 -17.53 -0.79 -18.12
CA ASP A 162 -16.08 -0.55 -18.05
C ASP A 162 -15.52 -0.78 -16.65
N LEU A 163 -16.25 -0.34 -15.62
CA LEU A 163 -15.85 -0.56 -14.22
C LEU A 163 -15.97 -2.05 -13.86
N ALA A 164 -17.03 -2.73 -14.28
CA ALA A 164 -17.18 -4.17 -14.08
C ALA A 164 -16.04 -4.95 -14.73
N LEU A 165 -15.63 -4.58 -15.95
CA LEU A 165 -14.49 -5.20 -16.63
C LEU A 165 -13.17 -4.91 -15.91
N GLN A 166 -12.95 -3.69 -15.44
CA GLN A 166 -11.75 -3.33 -14.69
C GLN A 166 -11.64 -4.12 -13.38
N ASP A 167 -12.75 -4.26 -12.67
CA ASP A 167 -12.87 -5.06 -11.44
C ASP A 167 -12.56 -6.55 -11.69
N GLU A 168 -13.13 -7.12 -12.75
CA GLU A 168 -12.83 -8.49 -13.19
C GLU A 168 -11.34 -8.65 -13.51
N VAL A 169 -10.74 -7.72 -14.24
CA VAL A 169 -9.31 -7.75 -14.56
C VAL A 169 -8.46 -7.74 -13.29
N PHE A 170 -8.78 -6.91 -12.30
CA PHE A 170 -8.00 -6.84 -11.06
C PHE A 170 -8.11 -8.11 -10.22
N THR A 171 -9.32 -8.64 -10.05
CA THR A 171 -9.54 -9.89 -9.29
C THR A 171 -8.88 -11.10 -9.97
N VAL A 172 -9.00 -11.23 -11.29
CA VAL A 172 -8.34 -12.29 -12.07
C VAL A 172 -6.81 -12.15 -12.00
N GLN A 173 -6.26 -10.93 -12.12
CA GLN A 173 -4.82 -10.72 -12.02
C GLN A 173 -4.27 -11.05 -10.62
N ALA A 174 -5.00 -10.72 -9.55
CA ALA A 174 -4.61 -11.09 -8.19
C ALA A 174 -4.64 -12.62 -8.00
N ALA A 175 -5.68 -13.29 -8.49
CA ALA A 175 -5.80 -14.74 -8.42
C ALA A 175 -4.68 -15.44 -9.19
N TYR A 176 -4.38 -14.96 -10.41
CA TYR A 176 -3.27 -15.48 -11.21
C TYR A 176 -1.92 -15.27 -10.54
N ALA A 177 -1.68 -14.10 -9.94
CA ALA A 177 -0.45 -13.82 -9.22
C ALA A 177 -0.24 -14.77 -8.03
N LEU A 178 -1.28 -15.05 -7.25
CA LEU A 178 -1.21 -16.03 -6.16
C LEU A 178 -0.91 -17.44 -6.66
N LEU A 179 -1.56 -17.84 -7.75
CA LEU A 179 -1.36 -19.16 -8.34
C LEU A 179 0.09 -19.35 -8.82
N ASP A 180 0.63 -18.37 -9.53
CA ASP A 180 2.02 -18.38 -10.03
C ASP A 180 3.03 -18.50 -8.88
N LYS A 181 2.86 -17.68 -7.84
CA LYS A 181 3.72 -17.72 -6.65
C LYS A 181 3.63 -19.06 -5.92
N TYR A 182 2.44 -19.62 -5.78
CA TYR A 182 2.25 -20.90 -5.12
C TYR A 182 2.87 -22.06 -5.90
N PHE A 183 2.75 -22.06 -7.24
CA PHE A 183 3.44 -23.04 -8.08
C PHE A 183 4.95 -22.92 -7.99
N ALA A 184 5.51 -21.70 -8.04
CA ALA A 184 6.94 -21.47 -7.85
C ALA A 184 7.45 -21.99 -6.50
N GLN A 185 6.66 -21.82 -5.44
CA GLN A 185 6.95 -22.39 -4.12
C GLN A 185 6.97 -23.92 -4.13
N ILE A 186 6.02 -24.58 -4.79
CA ILE A 186 5.98 -26.05 -4.91
C ILE A 186 7.19 -26.55 -5.70
N ASP A 187 7.49 -25.91 -6.83
CA ASP A 187 8.62 -26.26 -7.70
C ASP A 187 9.96 -26.16 -6.95
N SER A 188 10.17 -25.09 -6.18
CA SER A 188 11.36 -24.95 -5.33
C SER A 188 11.44 -26.08 -4.30
N LYS A 189 10.35 -26.35 -3.57
CA LYS A 189 10.32 -27.43 -2.57
C LYS A 189 10.65 -28.78 -3.19
N TRP A 190 10.14 -29.06 -4.39
CA TRP A 190 10.40 -30.31 -5.10
C TRP A 190 11.85 -30.44 -5.57
N LYS A 191 12.46 -29.34 -6.05
CA LYS A 191 13.88 -29.31 -6.45
C LYS A 191 14.86 -29.45 -5.29
N ASP A 192 14.46 -29.00 -4.11
CA ASP A 192 15.25 -29.08 -2.88
C ASP A 192 15.02 -30.40 -2.09
N SER A 193 14.21 -31.33 -2.64
CA SER A 193 13.89 -32.66 -2.07
C SER A 193 14.74 -33.76 -2.71
#